data_AF-A0A496WCI2-F1
#
_entry.id   AF-A0A496WCI2-F1
#
_cell.length_a   1.000
_cell.length_b   1.000
_cell.length_c   1.000
_cell.angle_alpha   90.00
_cell.angle_beta   90.00
_cell.angle_gamma   90.00
#
_symmetry.space_group_name_H-M   'P 1'
#
loop_
_entity.id
_entity.type
_entity.pdbx_description
1 polymer ?
#
loop_
_entity_poly.entity_id
_entity_poly.type
_entity_poly.pdbx_seq_one_letter_code
_entity_poly.pdbx_strand_id
1 'polypeptide(L)'
;MNLTYIKIAFILLLAAVLGSCQTATVSKTSVETPEVVPGVLDEATLTPQEEAFLQAFQLETEESWMPAARAYQDLAESSAQPDRSANYINSALMNYRAGRYHIIEPFFEELKQDDILPTDENYKAIILSGAYFGIGKIYQSLLALPDIDDISDYRFKALALNIRSKGVLAIGKPLESVRLRIQIDEYLKTVKEIEKNHDFIWDALNRISEPAIL
;
A
#
# COMPACT_ATOMS: atom_id res chain seq x y z
N MET A 1 -28.90 -2.90 3.71
CA MET A 1 -28.24 -2.51 2.45
C MET A 1 -27.81 -3.80 1.77
N ASN A 2 -28.40 -4.13 0.61
CA ASN A 2 -28.35 -5.48 0.06
C ASN A 2 -26.95 -5.88 -0.42
N LEU A 3 -26.48 -7.03 0.07
CA LEU A 3 -25.16 -7.63 -0.21
C LEU A 3 -24.89 -7.84 -1.71
N THR A 4 -25.96 -7.91 -2.50
CA THR A 4 -25.94 -8.07 -3.96
C THR A 4 -25.40 -6.85 -4.70
N TYR A 5 -25.61 -5.63 -4.17
CA TYR A 5 -25.14 -4.40 -4.82
C TYR A 5 -23.63 -4.18 -4.68
N ILE A 6 -23.02 -4.75 -3.63
CA ILE A 6 -21.57 -4.66 -3.39
C ILE A 6 -20.80 -5.52 -4.40
N LYS A 7 -21.35 -6.68 -4.80
CA LYS A 7 -20.72 -7.57 -5.79
C LYS A 7 -20.66 -6.96 -7.20
N ILE A 8 -21.70 -6.24 -7.62
CA ILE A 8 -21.78 -5.67 -8.98
C ILE A 8 -20.82 -4.48 -9.16
N ALA A 9 -20.61 -3.68 -8.11
CA ALA A 9 -19.65 -2.58 -8.15
C ALA A 9 -18.18 -3.06 -8.20
N PHE A 10 -17.88 -4.24 -7.66
CA PHE A 10 -16.52 -4.77 -7.58
C PHE A 10 -16.05 -5.44 -8.88
N ILE A 11 -16.95 -6.08 -9.63
CA ILE A 11 -16.63 -6.72 -10.92
C ILE A 11 -16.23 -5.68 -11.99
N LEU A 12 -16.77 -4.45 -11.91
CA LEU A 12 -16.40 -3.37 -12.84
C LEU A 12 -14.99 -2.78 -12.58
N LEU A 13 -14.42 -2.97 -11.38
CA LEU A 13 -13.06 -2.51 -11.08
C LEU A 13 -11.99 -3.52 -11.57
N LEU A 14 -12.35 -4.80 -11.70
CA LEU A 14 -11.43 -5.87 -12.14
C LEU A 14 -11.07 -5.78 -13.64
N ALA A 15 -11.92 -5.17 -14.47
CA ALA A 15 -11.69 -5.03 -15.91
C ALA A 15 -10.66 -3.95 -16.30
N ALA A 16 -10.19 -3.13 -15.36
CA ALA A 16 -9.28 -2.02 -15.65
C ALA A 16 -7.78 -2.37 -15.55
N VAL A 17 -7.42 -3.56 -15.04
CA VAL A 17 -6.00 -3.92 -14.80
C VAL A 17 -5.45 -4.97 -15.78
N LEU A 18 -6.30 -5.59 -16.60
CA LEU A 18 -5.87 -6.52 -17.66
C LEU A 18 -6.20 -5.95 -19.04
N GLY A 19 -5.37 -5.00 -19.49
CA GLY A 19 -5.56 -4.31 -20.76
C GLY A 19 -4.26 -3.91 -21.45
N SER A 20 -3.34 -4.86 -21.64
CA SER A 20 -2.32 -4.72 -22.68
C SER A 20 -2.82 -5.39 -23.96
N CYS A 21 -3.27 -4.62 -24.96
CA CYS A 21 -2.90 -4.84 -26.36
C CYS A 21 -3.47 -3.78 -27.32
N GLN A 22 -2.54 -3.23 -28.10
CA GLN A 22 -2.62 -2.95 -29.53
C GLN A 22 -3.49 -1.79 -30.03
N THR A 23 -2.78 -0.77 -30.51
CA THR A 23 -3.23 0.15 -31.55
C THR A 23 -3.67 -0.62 -32.80
N ALA A 24 -4.97 -0.60 -33.08
CA ALA A 24 -5.50 -0.81 -34.42
C ALA A 24 -6.48 0.32 -34.75
N THR A 25 -6.09 1.12 -35.74
CA THR A 25 -6.96 2.07 -36.43
C THR A 25 -7.99 1.29 -37.26
N VAL A 26 -9.23 1.80 -37.35
CA VAL A 26 -10.12 1.86 -38.54
C VAL A 26 -11.58 1.48 -38.29
N SER A 27 -12.43 2.43 -38.73
CA SER A 27 -13.81 2.37 -39.22
C SER A 27 -15.01 2.31 -38.29
N LYS A 28 -15.77 3.42 -38.35
CA LYS A 28 -17.18 3.54 -38.00
C LYS A 28 -18.01 2.55 -38.84
N THR A 29 -18.68 1.63 -38.17
CA THR A 29 -19.82 0.90 -38.76
C THR A 29 -20.94 0.84 -37.72
N SER A 30 -22.16 1.06 -38.22
CA SER A 30 -23.44 1.21 -37.55
C SER A 30 -23.72 0.26 -36.38
N VAL A 31 -24.33 0.81 -35.33
CA VAL A 31 -24.88 0.08 -34.18
C VAL A 31 -26.11 -0.71 -34.64
N GLU A 32 -26.00 -2.03 -34.71
CA GLU A 32 -27.14 -2.92 -34.53
C GLU A 32 -27.06 -3.47 -33.11
N THR A 33 -28.05 -3.11 -32.30
CA THR A 33 -28.19 -3.53 -30.90
C THR A 33 -28.41 -5.05 -30.87
N PRO A 34 -27.55 -5.85 -30.23
CA PRO A 34 -27.82 -7.27 -30.07
C PRO A 34 -28.99 -7.43 -29.08
N GLU A 35 -29.96 -8.25 -29.47
CA GLU A 35 -31.08 -8.67 -28.66
C GLU A 35 -30.55 -9.37 -27.39
N VAL A 36 -30.75 -8.76 -26.22
CA VAL A 36 -30.33 -9.32 -24.94
C VAL A 36 -31.22 -10.51 -24.60
N VAL A 37 -30.72 -11.72 -24.83
CA VAL A 37 -31.31 -12.94 -24.29
C VAL A 37 -31.22 -12.87 -22.76
N PRO A 38 -32.34 -12.81 -22.01
CA PRO A 38 -32.31 -12.85 -20.56
C PRO A 38 -32.10 -14.30 -20.16
N GLY A 39 -30.84 -14.68 -19.91
CA GLY A 39 -30.51 -16.03 -19.50
C GLY A 39 -29.04 -16.16 -19.14
N VAL A 40 -28.80 -16.44 -17.86
CA VAL A 40 -27.51 -16.74 -17.23
C VAL A 40 -26.62 -15.51 -17.00
N LEU A 41 -26.93 -14.77 -15.93
CA LEU A 41 -25.86 -14.13 -15.16
C LEU A 41 -25.01 -15.27 -14.60
N ASP A 42 -23.91 -15.57 -15.27
CA ASP A 42 -22.92 -16.52 -14.77
C ASP A 42 -22.42 -15.98 -13.43
N GLU A 43 -22.79 -16.63 -12.32
CA GLU A 43 -22.20 -16.33 -11.01
C GLU A 43 -20.73 -16.73 -11.11
N ALA A 44 -19.88 -15.78 -11.50
CA ALA A 44 -18.44 -15.99 -11.61
C ALA A 44 -17.94 -16.63 -10.31
N THR A 45 -17.55 -17.89 -10.41
CA THR A 45 -17.07 -18.67 -9.28
C THR A 45 -15.62 -18.26 -9.06
N LEU A 46 -15.31 -17.75 -7.87
CA LEU A 46 -13.95 -17.35 -7.53
C LEU A 46 -13.04 -18.57 -7.55
N THR A 47 -11.82 -18.40 -8.05
CA THR A 47 -10.76 -19.38 -7.89
C THR A 47 -10.33 -19.44 -6.42
N PRO A 48 -9.76 -20.57 -5.95
CA PRO A 48 -9.22 -20.66 -4.59
C PRO A 48 -8.19 -19.57 -4.25
N GLN A 49 -7.43 -19.10 -5.25
CA GLN A 49 -6.44 -18.04 -5.09
C GLN A 49 -7.11 -16.66 -4.89
N GLU A 50 -8.16 -16.36 -5.66
CA GLU A 50 -8.96 -15.13 -5.47
C GLU A 50 -9.66 -15.13 -4.10
N GLU A 51 -10.19 -16.28 -3.66
CA GLU A 51 -10.77 -16.41 -2.32
C GLU A 51 -9.73 -16.17 -1.22
N ALA A 52 -8.53 -16.75 -1.35
CA ALA A 52 -7.44 -16.55 -0.40
C ALA A 52 -6.97 -15.07 -0.38
N PHE A 53 -6.92 -14.41 -1.54
CA PHE A 53 -6.62 -12.98 -1.62
C PHE A 53 -7.67 -12.13 -0.90
N LEU A 54 -8.96 -12.41 -1.13
CA LEU A 54 -10.04 -11.69 -0.44
C LEU A 54 -10.00 -11.91 1.07
N GLN A 55 -9.63 -13.10 1.54
CA GLN A 55 -9.42 -13.36 2.97
C GLN A 55 -8.24 -12.56 3.53
N ALA A 56 -7.10 -12.53 2.85
CA ALA A 56 -5.94 -11.73 3.26
C ALA A 56 -6.29 -10.23 3.32
N PHE A 57 -7.02 -9.73 2.32
CA PHE A 57 -7.48 -8.36 2.25
C PHE A 57 -8.50 -8.00 3.35
N GLN A 58 -9.39 -8.94 3.68
CA GLN A 58 -10.32 -8.77 4.80
C GLN A 58 -9.55 -8.63 6.13
N LEU A 59 -8.56 -9.48 6.36
CA LEU A 59 -7.71 -9.40 7.56
C LEU A 59 -6.95 -8.06 7.63
N GLU A 60 -6.44 -7.55 6.50
CA GLU A 60 -5.84 -6.21 6.42
C GLU A 60 -6.86 -5.11 6.80
N THR A 61 -8.07 -5.18 6.24
CA THR A 61 -9.13 -4.20 6.51
C THR A 61 -9.57 -4.19 7.98
N GLU A 62 -9.56 -5.36 8.61
CA GLU A 62 -9.88 -5.55 10.04
C GLU A 62 -8.70 -5.19 10.97
N GLU A 63 -7.60 -4.67 10.43
CA GLU A 63 -6.35 -4.38 11.15
C GLU A 63 -5.74 -5.61 11.85
N SER A 64 -6.08 -6.83 11.39
CA SER A 64 -5.51 -8.09 11.83
C SER A 64 -4.14 -8.32 11.18
N TRP A 65 -3.19 -7.44 11.48
CA TRP A 65 -1.91 -7.33 10.76
C TRP A 65 -1.09 -8.62 10.72
N MET A 66 -0.93 -9.30 11.86
CA MET A 66 -0.14 -10.54 11.90
C MET A 66 -0.79 -11.69 11.12
N PRO A 67 -2.11 -11.95 11.26
CA PRO A 67 -2.82 -12.84 10.35
C PRO A 67 -2.72 -12.46 8.87
N ALA A 68 -2.94 -11.19 8.52
CA ALA A 68 -2.84 -10.70 7.15
C ALA A 68 -1.43 -10.91 6.56
N ALA A 69 -0.38 -10.64 7.35
CA ALA A 69 1.00 -10.86 6.94
C ALA A 69 1.26 -12.32 6.53
N ARG A 70 0.77 -13.28 7.33
CA ARG A 70 0.89 -14.71 7.02
C ARG A 70 0.09 -15.08 5.78
N ALA A 71 -1.15 -14.63 5.69
CA ALA A 71 -2.01 -14.93 4.53
C ALA A 71 -1.38 -14.42 3.22
N TYR A 72 -0.83 -13.20 3.21
CA TYR A 72 -0.10 -12.69 2.05
C TYR A 72 1.21 -13.46 1.78
N GLN A 73 1.91 -13.93 2.81
CA GLN A 73 3.09 -14.77 2.59
C GLN A 73 2.73 -16.11 1.95
N ASP A 74 1.70 -16.80 2.45
CA ASP A 74 1.22 -18.07 1.89
C ASP A 74 0.76 -17.89 0.43
N LEU A 75 0.10 -16.76 0.13
CA LEU A 75 -0.23 -16.35 -1.24
C LEU A 75 1.02 -16.15 -2.08
N ALA A 76 2.05 -15.46 -1.58
CA ALA A 76 3.28 -15.20 -2.32
C ALA A 76 3.99 -16.52 -2.70
N GLU A 77 4.10 -17.45 -1.75
CA GLU A 77 4.77 -18.74 -1.93
C GLU A 77 4.07 -19.63 -2.97
N SER A 78 2.75 -19.47 -3.15
CA SER A 78 1.95 -20.22 -4.13
C SER A 78 1.70 -19.47 -5.44
N SER A 79 2.05 -18.18 -5.53
CA SER A 79 1.79 -17.33 -6.70
C SER A 79 2.95 -17.33 -7.70
N ALA A 80 2.60 -17.08 -8.97
CA ALA A 80 3.55 -16.70 -10.02
C ALA A 80 3.80 -15.18 -10.00
N GLN A 81 4.79 -14.72 -10.75
CA GLN A 81 4.95 -13.28 -10.99
C GLN A 81 3.82 -12.77 -11.90
N PRO A 82 3.32 -11.53 -11.69
CA PRO A 82 3.79 -10.52 -10.74
C PRO A 82 3.20 -10.62 -9.31
N ASP A 83 2.17 -11.46 -9.11
CA ASP A 83 1.42 -11.53 -7.85
C ASP A 83 2.28 -11.95 -6.67
N ARG A 84 3.29 -12.81 -6.90
CA ARG A 84 4.28 -13.18 -5.88
C ARG A 84 4.94 -11.95 -5.26
N SER A 85 5.50 -11.07 -6.09
CA SER A 85 6.19 -9.87 -5.64
C SER A 85 5.25 -8.96 -4.84
N ALA A 86 4.06 -8.69 -5.38
CA ALA A 86 3.05 -7.89 -4.71
C ALA A 86 2.63 -8.46 -3.34
N ASN A 87 2.47 -9.79 -3.26
CA ASN A 87 2.10 -10.47 -2.03
C ASN A 87 3.23 -10.46 -0.97
N TYR A 88 4.50 -10.62 -1.37
CA TYR A 88 5.62 -10.43 -0.43
C TYR A 88 5.71 -8.98 0.09
N ILE A 89 5.47 -7.98 -0.78
CA ILE A 89 5.40 -6.58 -0.37
C ILE A 89 4.25 -6.34 0.62
N ASN A 90 3.06 -6.88 0.36
CA ASN A 90 1.93 -6.77 1.28
C ASN A 90 2.22 -7.47 2.61
N SER A 91 2.83 -8.65 2.60
CA SER A 91 3.25 -9.36 3.82
C SER A 91 4.22 -8.52 4.66
N ALA A 92 5.25 -7.93 4.04
CA ALA A 92 6.20 -7.06 4.71
C ALA A 92 5.52 -5.78 5.26
N LEU A 93 4.60 -5.18 4.50
CA LEU A 93 3.81 -4.03 4.96
C LEU A 93 2.95 -4.38 6.18
N MET A 94 2.34 -5.56 6.20
CA MET A 94 1.55 -6.01 7.35
C MET A 94 2.44 -6.28 8.59
N ASN A 95 3.62 -6.86 8.41
CA ASN A 95 4.61 -6.97 9.50
C ASN A 95 5.05 -5.58 10.02
N TYR A 96 5.24 -4.60 9.13
CA TYR A 96 5.50 -3.21 9.51
C TYR A 96 4.35 -2.62 10.33
N ARG A 97 3.10 -2.77 9.88
CA ARG A 97 1.90 -2.29 10.58
C ARG A 97 1.72 -2.97 11.95
N ALA A 98 2.15 -4.22 12.08
CA ALA A 98 2.20 -4.94 13.35
C ALA A 98 3.34 -4.49 14.30
N GLY A 99 4.18 -3.53 13.90
CA GLY A 99 5.31 -3.05 14.68
C GLY A 99 6.50 -4.02 14.73
N ARG A 100 6.53 -5.02 13.85
CA ARG A 100 7.57 -6.06 13.79
C ARG A 100 8.79 -5.58 13.01
N TYR A 101 9.33 -4.42 13.36
CA TYR A 101 10.38 -3.77 12.58
C TYR A 101 11.66 -4.60 12.45
N HIS A 102 12.04 -5.32 13.51
CA HIS A 102 13.27 -6.11 13.58
C HIS A 102 13.31 -7.32 12.64
N ILE A 103 12.18 -7.77 12.09
CA ILE A 103 12.16 -8.92 11.17
C ILE A 103 12.12 -8.51 9.70
N ILE A 104 11.89 -7.24 9.38
CA ILE A 104 11.61 -6.81 8.00
C ILE A 104 12.86 -6.98 7.11
N GLU A 105 14.02 -6.58 7.62
CA GLU A 105 15.29 -6.77 6.91
C GLU A 105 15.60 -8.26 6.72
N PRO A 106 15.61 -9.11 7.77
CA PRO A 106 15.74 -10.56 7.61
C PRO A 106 14.72 -11.17 6.64
N PHE A 107 13.46 -10.74 6.70
CA PHE A 107 12.41 -11.23 5.80
C PHE A 107 12.79 -10.99 4.33
N PHE A 108 13.29 -9.81 3.98
CA PHE A 108 13.71 -9.52 2.61
C PHE A 108 15.04 -10.19 2.22
N GLU A 109 15.94 -10.43 3.17
CA GLU A 109 17.21 -11.14 2.95
C GLU A 109 17.01 -12.64 2.67
N GLU A 110 15.93 -13.23 3.19
CA GLU A 110 15.58 -14.64 2.96
C GLU A 110 14.91 -14.89 1.60
N LEU A 111 14.41 -13.83 0.93
CA LEU A 111 13.79 -13.95 -0.39
C LEU A 111 14.84 -14.23 -1.48
N LYS A 112 14.42 -14.93 -2.54
CA LYS A 112 15.25 -15.12 -3.73
C LYS A 112 15.36 -13.80 -4.49
N GLN A 113 16.42 -13.67 -5.27
CA GLN A 113 16.71 -12.47 -6.05
C GLN A 113 15.56 -12.07 -7.00
N ASP A 114 14.79 -13.04 -7.48
CA ASP A 114 13.68 -12.88 -8.42
C ASP A 114 12.29 -12.91 -7.77
N ASP A 115 12.19 -12.98 -6.44
CA ASP A 115 10.92 -12.95 -5.73
C ASP A 115 10.31 -11.53 -5.68
N ILE A 116 11.14 -10.49 -5.68
CA ILE A 116 10.72 -9.08 -5.79
C ILE A 116 11.05 -8.54 -7.18
N LEU A 117 10.05 -8.01 -7.87
CA LEU A 117 10.23 -7.39 -9.18
C LEU A 117 10.83 -6.00 -9.06
N PRO A 118 11.59 -5.52 -10.09
CA PRO A 118 12.12 -4.15 -10.12
C PRO A 118 11.05 -3.06 -9.93
N THR A 119 9.82 -3.31 -10.37
CA THR A 119 8.67 -2.40 -10.19
C THR A 119 8.26 -2.21 -8.73
N ASP A 120 8.62 -3.15 -7.86
CA ASP A 120 8.26 -3.17 -6.43
C ASP A 120 9.44 -2.84 -5.50
N GLU A 121 10.65 -2.61 -6.04
CA GLU A 121 11.83 -2.27 -5.24
C GLU A 121 11.65 -0.95 -4.47
N ASN A 122 10.92 0.02 -5.03
CA ASN A 122 10.56 1.24 -4.32
C ASN A 122 9.73 0.94 -3.06
N TYR A 123 8.78 -0.01 -3.14
CA TYR A 123 7.96 -0.40 -1.99
C TYR A 123 8.78 -1.11 -0.92
N LYS A 124 9.66 -2.02 -1.32
CA LYS A 124 10.62 -2.67 -0.42
C LYS A 124 11.52 -1.64 0.29
N ALA A 125 12.07 -0.68 -0.45
CA ALA A 125 12.92 0.38 0.11
C ALA A 125 12.17 1.25 1.14
N ILE A 126 10.90 1.59 0.87
CA ILE A 126 10.06 2.34 1.81
C ILE A 126 9.80 1.53 3.09
N ILE A 127 9.46 0.24 2.98
CA ILE A 127 9.19 -0.62 4.14
C ILE A 127 10.46 -0.79 4.99
N LEU A 128 11.61 -1.06 4.36
CA LEU A 128 12.91 -1.12 5.05
C LEU A 128 13.26 0.19 5.75
N SER A 129 13.06 1.32 5.07
CA SER A 129 13.26 2.66 5.64
C SER A 129 12.40 2.86 6.88
N GLY A 130 11.13 2.43 6.84
CA GLY A 130 10.24 2.45 7.99
C GLY A 130 10.71 1.54 9.12
N ALA A 131 11.19 0.35 8.79
CA ALA A 131 11.73 -0.60 9.77
C ALA A 131 12.95 -0.02 10.50
N TYR A 132 13.91 0.56 9.76
CA TYR A 132 15.07 1.23 10.32
C TYR A 132 14.68 2.38 11.25
N PHE A 133 13.66 3.17 10.89
CA PHE A 133 13.13 4.19 11.78
C PHE A 133 12.62 3.57 13.09
N GLY A 134 11.82 2.52 12.97
CA GLY A 134 11.19 1.83 14.10
C GLY A 134 12.18 1.20 15.09
N ILE A 135 13.39 0.88 14.64
CA ILE A 135 14.49 0.38 15.49
C ILE A 135 15.51 1.47 15.88
N GLY A 136 15.20 2.74 15.64
CA GLY A 136 16.04 3.88 16.06
C GLY A 136 17.20 4.22 15.12
N LYS A 137 17.32 3.57 13.96
CA LYS A 137 18.34 3.89 12.94
C LYS A 137 17.86 5.05 12.04
N ILE A 138 17.66 6.22 12.64
CA ILE A 138 17.02 7.40 11.98
C ILE A 138 17.75 7.82 10.70
N TYR A 139 19.08 7.89 10.71
CA TYR A 139 19.83 8.29 9.51
C TYR A 139 19.67 7.27 8.37
N GLN A 140 19.78 5.98 8.67
CA GLN A 140 19.62 4.92 7.67
C GLN A 140 18.20 4.91 7.07
N SER A 141 17.19 5.19 7.89
CA SER A 141 15.80 5.32 7.46
C SER A 141 15.58 6.39 6.40
N LEU A 142 16.37 7.46 6.39
CA LEU A 142 16.16 8.59 5.48
C LEU A 142 16.96 8.49 4.18
N LEU A 143 17.95 7.59 4.09
CA LEU A 143 18.87 7.51 2.94
C LEU A 143 18.26 6.89 1.69
N ALA A 144 17.30 5.97 1.84
CA ALA A 144 16.82 5.11 0.76
C ALA A 144 15.33 5.34 0.39
N LEU A 145 14.76 6.49 0.78
CA LEU A 145 13.38 6.80 0.44
C LEU A 145 13.27 7.33 -1.00
N PRO A 146 12.50 6.70 -1.89
CA PRO A 146 12.29 7.17 -3.26
C PRO A 146 11.49 8.47 -3.29
N ASP A 147 11.67 9.28 -4.32
CA ASP A 147 10.91 10.52 -4.51
C ASP A 147 9.40 10.23 -4.55
N ILE A 148 8.59 11.14 -3.99
CA ILE A 148 7.15 10.90 -3.81
C ILE A 148 6.43 10.71 -5.14
N ASP A 149 6.91 11.35 -6.20
CA ASP A 149 6.33 11.27 -7.54
C ASP A 149 6.62 9.93 -8.23
N ASP A 150 7.65 9.20 -7.79
CA ASP A 150 8.03 7.88 -8.32
C ASP A 150 7.25 6.72 -7.66
N ILE A 151 6.43 7.02 -6.66
CA ILE A 151 5.63 6.03 -5.94
C ILE A 151 4.21 6.03 -6.51
N SER A 152 3.72 4.89 -7.02
CA SER A 152 2.37 4.84 -7.61
C SER A 152 1.27 4.60 -6.57
N ASP A 153 1.48 3.64 -5.66
CA ASP A 153 0.48 3.28 -4.64
C ASP A 153 0.44 4.32 -3.50
N TYR A 154 -0.77 4.83 -3.22
CA TYR A 154 -1.02 5.85 -2.21
C TYR A 154 -0.62 5.40 -0.79
N ARG A 155 -0.71 4.10 -0.47
CA ARG A 155 -0.34 3.55 0.85
C ARG A 155 1.15 3.76 1.09
N PHE A 156 1.95 3.59 0.04
CA PHE A 156 3.39 3.78 0.07
C PHE A 156 3.79 5.26 0.01
N LYS A 157 3.04 6.10 -0.70
CA LYS A 157 3.20 7.58 -0.61
C LYS A 157 2.98 8.06 0.82
N ALA A 158 1.88 7.64 1.44
CA ALA A 158 1.57 7.98 2.82
C ALA A 158 2.66 7.48 3.77
N LEU A 159 3.12 6.24 3.61
CA LEU A 159 4.19 5.67 4.43
C LEU A 159 5.51 6.45 4.28
N ALA A 160 5.94 6.75 3.05
CA ALA A 160 7.16 7.51 2.80
C ALA A 160 7.10 8.92 3.41
N LEU A 161 5.99 9.65 3.26
CA LEU A 161 5.78 10.96 3.90
C LEU A 161 5.76 10.87 5.43
N ASN A 162 5.14 9.82 5.98
CA ASN A 162 5.13 9.55 7.41
C ASN A 162 6.55 9.29 7.96
N ILE A 163 7.39 8.56 7.22
CA ILE A 163 8.78 8.31 7.60
C ILE A 163 9.59 9.61 7.51
N ARG A 164 9.53 10.33 6.38
CA ARG A 164 10.22 11.61 6.18
C ARG A 164 9.87 12.62 7.28
N SER A 165 8.57 12.83 7.54
CA SER A 165 8.10 13.78 8.56
C SER A 165 8.59 13.44 9.96
N LYS A 166 8.58 12.17 10.35
CA LYS A 166 9.12 11.73 11.65
C LYS A 166 10.63 11.88 11.72
N GLY A 167 11.34 11.57 10.64
CA GLY A 167 12.79 11.74 10.55
C GLY A 167 13.23 13.19 10.68
N VAL A 168 12.63 14.10 9.90
CA VAL A 168 12.99 15.53 9.99
C VAL A 168 12.61 16.13 11.34
N LEU A 169 11.52 15.67 11.97
CA LEU A 169 11.18 16.07 13.34
C LEU A 169 12.23 15.60 14.34
N ALA A 170 12.70 14.35 14.22
CA ALA A 170 13.71 13.77 15.10
C ALA A 170 15.06 14.49 15.04
N ILE A 171 15.39 15.13 13.91
CA ILE A 171 16.61 15.95 13.74
C ILE A 171 16.37 17.44 13.98
N GLY A 172 15.27 17.82 14.64
CA GLY A 172 15.03 19.20 15.08
C GLY A 172 14.46 20.14 14.01
N LYS A 173 13.76 19.61 13.00
CA LYS A 173 13.10 20.41 11.96
C LYS A 173 11.57 20.31 12.00
N PRO A 174 10.91 20.83 13.06
CA PRO A 174 9.46 20.68 13.25
C PRO A 174 8.62 21.32 12.13
N LEU A 175 9.02 22.48 11.59
CA LEU A 175 8.25 23.12 10.50
C LEU A 175 8.29 22.31 9.19
N GLU A 176 9.44 21.69 8.87
CA GLU A 176 9.56 20.81 7.71
C GLU A 176 8.70 19.55 7.89
N SER A 177 8.68 19.01 9.11
CA SER A 177 7.82 17.88 9.49
C SER A 177 6.34 18.18 9.25
N VAL A 178 5.86 19.36 9.70
CA VAL A 178 4.48 19.80 9.52
C VAL A 178 4.12 19.92 8.04
N ARG A 179 4.99 20.46 7.19
CA ARG A 179 4.71 20.57 5.74
C ARG A 179 4.51 19.22 5.08
N LEU A 180 5.39 18.25 5.39
CA LEU A 180 5.26 16.87 4.91
C LEU A 180 3.99 16.20 5.42
N ARG A 181 3.57 16.54 6.65
CA ARG A 181 2.33 16.05 7.24
C ARG A 181 1.08 16.67 6.62
N ILE A 182 1.12 17.91 6.15
CA ILE A 182 0.00 18.48 5.38
C ILE A 182 -0.09 17.76 4.02
N GLN A 183 1.04 17.47 3.37
CA GLN A 183 1.05 16.73 2.11
C GLN A 183 0.50 15.31 2.25
N ILE A 184 0.65 14.66 3.41
CA ILE A 184 0.20 13.28 3.61
C ILE A 184 -1.33 13.15 3.54
N ASP A 185 -2.09 14.22 3.83
CA ASP A 185 -3.56 14.19 3.95
C ASP A 185 -4.23 13.75 2.65
N GLU A 186 -3.63 14.01 1.49
CA GLU A 186 -4.10 13.56 0.18
C GLU A 186 -4.19 12.03 0.05
N TYR A 187 -3.40 11.32 0.86
CA TYR A 187 -3.23 9.87 0.77
C TYR A 187 -3.89 9.10 1.93
N LEU A 188 -4.33 9.77 2.99
CA LEU A 188 -5.02 9.12 4.10
C LEU A 188 -6.47 8.79 3.73
N LYS A 189 -6.96 7.60 4.10
CA LYS A 189 -8.29 7.12 3.66
C LYS A 189 -9.27 6.92 4.80
N THR A 190 -8.78 6.82 6.04
CA THR A 190 -9.64 6.61 7.21
C THR A 190 -9.64 7.83 8.13
N VAL A 191 -10.76 8.05 8.81
CA VAL A 191 -10.88 9.11 9.84
C VAL A 191 -9.80 8.95 10.91
N LYS A 192 -9.56 7.72 11.34
CA LYS A 192 -8.52 7.37 12.32
C LYS A 192 -7.11 7.78 11.87
N GLU A 193 -6.78 7.63 10.59
CA GLU A 193 -5.49 8.06 10.06
C GLU A 193 -5.38 9.59 10.02
N ILE A 194 -6.45 10.27 9.59
CA ILE A 194 -6.50 11.73 9.51
C ILE A 194 -6.36 12.36 10.90
N GLU A 195 -7.10 11.87 11.89
CA GLU A 195 -7.01 12.36 13.28
C GLU A 195 -5.60 12.18 13.84
N LYS A 196 -5.00 10.99 13.68
CA LYS A 196 -3.60 10.76 14.09
C LYS A 196 -2.62 11.71 13.40
N ASN A 197 -2.90 12.09 12.15
CA ASN A 197 -2.06 13.03 11.42
C ASN A 197 -2.18 14.45 11.97
N HIS A 198 -3.41 14.90 12.26
CA HIS A 198 -3.67 16.19 12.89
C HIS A 198 -3.04 16.30 14.27
N ASP A 199 -3.16 15.27 15.11
CA ASP A 199 -2.52 15.22 16.43
C ASP A 199 -1.00 15.37 16.29
N PHE A 200 -0.40 14.67 15.33
CA PHE A 200 1.03 14.78 15.06
C PHE A 200 1.43 16.19 14.60
N ILE A 201 0.63 16.82 13.73
CA ILE A 201 0.87 18.21 13.28
C ILE A 201 0.85 19.15 14.49
N TRP A 202 -0.15 19.01 15.35
CA TRP A 202 -0.27 19.82 16.56
C TRP A 202 0.95 19.69 17.48
N ASP A 203 1.37 18.45 17.76
CA ASP A 203 2.56 18.17 18.55
C ASP A 203 3.83 18.76 17.93
N ALA A 204 4.00 18.65 16.61
CA ALA A 204 5.15 19.20 15.90
C ALA A 204 5.15 20.74 15.93
N LEU A 205 3.99 21.39 15.81
CA LEU A 205 3.86 22.84 15.90
C LEU A 205 4.25 23.36 17.29
N ASN A 206 3.83 22.67 18.36
CA ASN A 206 4.16 23.07 19.73
C ASN A 206 5.68 23.06 20.01
N ARG A 207 6.43 22.18 19.31
CA ARG A 207 7.90 22.14 19.39
C ARG A 207 8.61 23.28 18.65
N ILE A 208 7.91 24.04 17.81
CA ILE A 208 8.47 25.26 17.19
C ILE A 208 8.55 26.38 18.22
N SER A 209 7.55 26.46 19.10
CA SER A 209 7.41 27.51 20.12
C SER A 209 8.19 27.25 21.40
N GLU A 210 8.77 26.06 21.58
CA GLU A 210 9.67 25.80 22.69
C GLU A 210 10.96 26.60 22.48
N PRO A 211 11.33 27.52 23.39
CA PRO A 211 12.65 28.11 23.34
C PRO A 211 13.64 26.95 23.41
N ALA A 212 14.63 26.92 22.51
CA ALA A 212 15.74 25.99 22.61
C ALA A 212 16.47 26.29 23.93
N ILE A 213 16.07 25.62 25.01
CA ILE A 213 16.77 25.68 26.29
C ILE A 213 18.03 24.85 26.07
N LEU A 214 19.08 25.55 25.65
CA LEU A 214 20.48 25.10 25.71
C LEU A 214 21.04 25.37 27.11
#